data_AF-A0A847LFA4-F1
#
_entry.id   AF-A0A847LFA4-F1
#
_cell.length_a   1.000
_cell.length_b   1.000
_cell.length_c   1.000
_cell.angle_alpha   90.00
_cell.angle_beta   90.00
_cell.angle_gamma   90.00
#
_symmetry.space_group_name_H-M   'P 1'
#
loop_
_entity.id
_entity.type
_entity.pdbx_description
1 polymer ?
#
loop_
_entity_poly.entity_id
_entity_poly.type
_entity_poly.pdbx_seq_one_letter_code
_entity_poly.pdbx_strand_id
1 'polypeptide(L)'
;MFLPFGEIKDNLLTVSFSSADFSIATVLTAIKERCDMFGEMKVQFLGASTEIPNTPSPVFRPVAIKAFFEHTGGGDSRQVLEKVYTHLWEAVALTFPAEPAWATAKGDFAQFISSQADLIRARIESNKAE
;
A
#
# COMPACT_ATOMS: atom_id res chain seq x y z
N MET A 1 -14.56 -10.48 13.19
CA MET A 1 -14.80 -10.29 11.74
C MET A 1 -13.73 -11.05 10.92
N PHE A 2 -14.02 -11.46 9.67
CA PHE A 2 -12.97 -11.90 8.73
C PHE A 2 -12.35 -10.64 8.09
N LEU A 3 -11.03 -10.50 8.17
CA LEU A 3 -10.29 -9.31 7.73
C LEU A 3 -9.36 -9.68 6.56
N PRO A 4 -9.85 -9.73 5.31
CA PRO A 4 -8.98 -9.95 4.15
C PRO A 4 -7.82 -8.94 4.15
N PHE A 5 -6.59 -9.45 4.08
CA PHE A 5 -5.38 -8.63 4.09
C PHE A 5 -5.22 -7.75 5.34
N GLY A 6 -5.99 -8.01 6.40
CA GLY A 6 -5.91 -7.33 7.69
C GLY A 6 -5.58 -8.30 8.80
N GLU A 7 -4.77 -7.87 9.75
CA GLU A 7 -4.44 -8.64 10.95
C GLU A 7 -4.57 -7.72 12.16
N ILE A 8 -5.31 -8.19 13.18
CA ILE A 8 -5.36 -7.53 14.48
C ILE A 8 -4.60 -8.42 15.46
N LYS A 9 -3.56 -7.86 16.08
CA LYS A 9 -2.80 -8.48 17.15
C LYS A 9 -2.74 -7.51 18.32
N ASP A 10 -3.28 -7.93 19.46
CA ASP A 10 -3.39 -7.11 20.67
C ASP A 10 -4.14 -5.79 20.42
N ASN A 11 -3.43 -4.66 20.44
CA ASN A 11 -3.95 -3.32 20.16
C ASN A 11 -3.51 -2.78 18.79
N LEU A 12 -2.89 -3.61 17.94
CA LEU A 12 -2.35 -3.21 16.64
C LEU A 12 -3.16 -3.83 15.49
N LEU A 13 -3.64 -3.00 14.57
CA LEU A 13 -4.14 -3.39 13.26
C LEU A 13 -3.06 -3.16 12.20
N THR A 14 -2.76 -4.21 11.45
CA THR A 14 -1.94 -4.15 10.24
C THR A 14 -2.82 -4.42 9.03
N VAL A 15 -2.81 -3.53 8.03
CA VAL A 15 -3.52 -3.73 6.77
C VAL A 15 -2.52 -3.76 5.63
N SER A 16 -2.61 -4.78 4.78
CA SER A 16 -1.71 -5.02 3.65
C SER A 16 -2.42 -4.72 2.33
N PHE A 17 -1.74 -3.99 1.46
CA PHE A 17 -2.17 -3.67 0.10
C PHE A 17 -1.17 -4.22 -0.91
N SER A 18 -1.67 -4.73 -2.03
CA SER A 18 -0.83 -5.18 -3.14
C SER A 18 -0.28 -3.98 -3.89
N SER A 19 1.04 -3.90 -4.06
CA SER A 19 1.65 -2.88 -4.93
C SER A 19 1.34 -3.10 -6.43
N ALA A 20 0.73 -4.22 -6.81
CA ALA A 20 0.19 -4.40 -8.15
C ALA A 20 -0.96 -3.43 -8.42
N ASP A 21 -1.78 -3.17 -7.40
CA ASP A 21 -3.04 -2.44 -7.52
C ASP A 21 -2.93 -1.03 -6.94
N PHE A 22 -2.17 -0.90 -5.85
CA PHE A 22 -2.05 0.34 -5.07
C PHE A 22 -0.62 0.88 -5.08
N SER A 23 -0.50 2.20 -4.97
CA SER A 23 0.76 2.84 -4.59
C SER A 23 0.70 3.25 -3.12
N ILE A 24 1.87 3.42 -2.48
CA ILE A 24 1.91 3.95 -1.10
C ILE A 24 1.25 5.33 -1.01
N ALA A 25 1.35 6.14 -2.06
CA ALA A 25 0.71 7.45 -2.12
C ALA A 25 -0.83 7.34 -2.09
N THR A 26 -1.40 6.39 -2.82
CA THR A 26 -2.85 6.12 -2.81
C THR A 26 -3.31 5.68 -1.42
N VAL A 27 -2.58 4.77 -0.78
CA VAL A 27 -2.88 4.31 0.59
C VAL A 27 -2.81 5.47 1.59
N LEU A 28 -1.76 6.28 1.55
CA LEU A 28 -1.62 7.45 2.44
C LEU A 28 -2.70 8.50 2.19
N THR A 29 -3.15 8.67 0.94
CA THR A 29 -4.25 9.57 0.61
C THR A 29 -5.55 9.11 1.25
N ALA A 30 -5.89 7.82 1.13
CA ALA A 30 -7.06 7.23 1.79
C ALA A 30 -7.03 7.39 3.32
N ILE A 31 -5.86 7.16 3.93
CA ILE A 31 -5.67 7.31 5.38
C ILE A 31 -5.88 8.78 5.79
N LYS A 32 -5.32 9.72 5.04
CA LYS A 32 -5.44 11.16 5.31
C LYS A 32 -6.90 11.62 5.36
N GLU A 33 -7.76 11.12 4.48
CA GLU A 33 -9.20 11.46 4.40
C GLU A 33 -10.04 10.96 5.58
N ARG A 34 -9.47 10.13 6.46
CA ARG A 34 -10.16 9.57 7.64
C ARG A 34 -9.35 9.67 8.93
N CYS A 35 -8.19 10.31 8.90
CA CYS A 35 -7.23 10.29 9.99
C CYS A 35 -7.77 10.97 11.26
N ASP A 36 -8.57 12.02 11.09
CA ASP A 36 -9.30 12.72 12.15
C ASP A 36 -10.29 11.79 12.86
N MET A 37 -11.12 11.06 12.10
CA MET A 37 -12.07 10.10 12.63
C MET A 37 -11.38 8.95 13.37
N PHE A 38 -10.25 8.44 12.86
CA PHE A 38 -9.47 7.42 13.57
C PHE A 38 -8.95 7.94 14.91
N GLY A 39 -8.52 9.20 14.97
CA GLY A 39 -8.12 9.88 16.21
C GLY A 39 -9.23 9.95 17.24
N GLU A 40 -10.46 10.30 16.83
CA GLU A 40 -11.64 10.31 17.71
C GLU A 40 -11.96 8.91 18.27
N MET A 41 -11.70 7.87 17.48
CA MET A 41 -11.83 6.47 17.90
C MET A 41 -10.69 5.98 18.79
N LYS A 42 -9.77 6.86 19.22
CA LYS A 42 -8.55 6.50 19.97
C LYS A 42 -7.65 5.53 19.21
N VAL A 43 -7.58 5.69 17.89
CA VAL A 43 -6.68 4.93 17.02
C VAL A 43 -5.66 5.87 16.38
N GLN A 44 -4.38 5.57 16.58
CA GLN A 44 -3.27 6.31 16.03
C GLN A 44 -2.70 5.59 14.81
N PHE A 45 -2.53 6.32 13.71
CA PHE A 45 -1.76 5.82 12.57
C PHE A 45 -0.26 5.90 12.90
N LEU A 46 0.41 4.75 12.91
CA LEU A 46 1.83 4.66 13.24
C LEU A 46 2.74 4.85 12.01
N GLY A 47 2.20 4.62 10.82
CA GLY A 47 2.93 4.76 9.56
C GLY A 47 2.58 3.68 8.55
N ALA A 48 3.17 3.80 7.37
CA ALA A 48 3.10 2.80 6.32
C ALA A 48 4.49 2.47 5.77
N SER A 49 4.70 1.22 5.38
CA SER A 49 5.96 0.76 4.80
C SER A 49 5.69 -0.14 3.60
N THR A 50 6.65 -0.20 2.68
CA THR A 50 6.64 -1.18 1.60
C THR A 50 7.67 -2.25 1.94
N GLU A 51 7.25 -3.51 1.95
CA GLU A 51 8.14 -4.62 2.28
C GLU A 51 9.15 -4.83 1.13
N ILE A 52 10.43 -4.53 1.39
CA ILE A 52 11.51 -4.76 0.43
C ILE A 52 12.08 -6.16 0.69
N PRO A 53 11.99 -7.10 -0.27
CA PRO A 53 12.58 -8.42 -0.11
C PRO A 53 14.10 -8.32 0.03
N ASN A 54 14.67 -8.97 1.05
CA ASN A 54 16.13 -9.03 1.28
C ASN A 54 16.85 -10.06 0.38
N THR A 55 16.11 -10.74 -0.49
CA THR A 55 16.63 -11.73 -1.44
C THR A 55 16.43 -11.21 -2.87
N PRO A 56 17.18 -11.72 -3.87
CA PRO A 56 16.93 -11.40 -5.27
C PRO A 56 15.48 -11.80 -5.60
N SER A 57 14.59 -10.82 -5.59
CA SER A 57 13.19 -11.07 -5.90
C SER A 57 13.12 -11.38 -7.39
N PRO A 58 12.40 -12.43 -7.82
CA PRO A 58 12.08 -12.58 -9.23
C PRO A 58 11.47 -11.25 -9.69
N VAL A 59 12.06 -10.68 -10.75
CA VAL A 59 11.61 -9.43 -11.35
C VAL A 59 10.09 -9.54 -11.50
N PHE A 60 9.34 -8.56 -10.97
CA PHE A 60 7.87 -8.44 -11.05
C PHE A 60 6.98 -9.13 -9.99
N ARG A 61 7.47 -9.55 -8.81
CA ARG A 61 6.52 -9.87 -7.72
C ARG A 61 6.01 -8.59 -7.02
N PRO A 62 4.66 -8.40 -6.92
CA PRO A 62 4.11 -7.34 -6.08
C PRO A 62 4.58 -7.49 -4.64
N VAL A 63 5.09 -6.40 -4.09
CA VAL A 63 5.41 -6.26 -2.67
C VAL A 63 4.20 -5.75 -1.90
N ALA A 64 4.11 -6.11 -0.62
CA ALA A 64 3.05 -5.64 0.25
C ALA A 64 3.36 -4.21 0.74
N ILE A 65 2.39 -3.32 0.63
CA ILE A 65 2.36 -2.04 1.33
C ILE A 65 1.59 -2.29 2.63
N LYS A 66 2.23 -2.11 3.79
CA LYS A 66 1.62 -2.32 5.10
C LYS A 66 1.33 -0.97 5.76
N ALA A 67 0.13 -0.81 6.29
CA ALA A 67 -0.29 0.33 7.11
C ALA A 67 -0.57 -0.14 8.53
N PHE A 68 -0.09 0.61 9.53
CA PHE A 68 -0.13 0.24 10.94
C PHE A 68 -0.97 1.22 11.75
N PHE A 69 -1.89 0.69 12.55
CA PHE A 69 -2.79 1.46 13.39
C PHE A 69 -2.84 0.89 14.79
N GLU A 70 -2.63 1.72 15.80
CA GLU A 70 -2.64 1.31 17.20
C GLU A 70 -3.82 1.92 17.94
N HIS A 71 -4.57 1.08 18.66
CA HIS A 71 -5.57 1.54 19.60
C HIS A 71 -4.90 1.98 20.91
N THR A 72 -5.08 3.25 21.26
CA THR A 72 -4.52 3.89 22.47
C THR A 72 -5.56 4.12 23.55
N GLY A 73 -6.83 3.79 23.27
CA GLY A 73 -7.92 3.88 24.24
C GLY A 73 -7.94 2.72 25.24
N GLY A 74 -8.70 2.88 26.32
CA GLY A 74 -9.05 1.77 27.21
C GLY A 74 -10.19 0.92 26.67
N GLY A 75 -10.26 -0.35 27.08
CA GLY A 75 -11.35 -1.27 26.72
C GLY A 75 -11.00 -2.24 25.59
N ASP A 76 -12.03 -2.78 24.94
CA ASP A 76 -11.89 -3.79 23.87
C ASP A 76 -11.41 -3.14 22.56
N SER A 77 -10.10 -3.24 22.30
CA SER A 77 -9.44 -2.71 21.09
C SER A 77 -9.98 -3.35 19.81
N ARG A 78 -10.41 -4.61 19.86
CA ARG A 78 -10.71 -5.38 18.65
C ARG A 78 -11.88 -4.79 17.87
N GLN A 79 -12.97 -4.45 18.54
CA GLN A 79 -14.15 -3.89 17.89
C GLN A 79 -13.86 -2.53 17.25
N VAL A 80 -13.02 -1.72 17.88
CA VAL A 80 -12.62 -0.41 17.36
C VAL A 80 -11.75 -0.58 16.12
N LEU A 81 -10.76 -1.48 16.17
CA LEU A 81 -9.86 -1.76 15.07
C LEU A 81 -10.58 -2.42 13.87
N GLU A 82 -11.59 -3.28 14.10
CA GLU A 82 -12.44 -3.83 13.03
C GLU A 82 -13.23 -2.72 12.30
N LYS A 83 -13.68 -1.68 13.01
CA LYS A 83 -14.31 -0.50 12.41
C LYS A 83 -13.31 0.34 11.62
N VAL A 84 -12.11 0.57 12.16
CA VAL A 84 -11.04 1.29 11.44
C VAL A 84 -10.68 0.58 10.14
N TYR A 85 -10.56 -0.76 10.17
CA TYR A 85 -10.34 -1.56 8.96
C TYR A 85 -11.42 -1.29 7.91
N THR A 86 -12.70 -1.32 8.30
CA THR A 86 -13.83 -1.10 7.40
C THR A 86 -13.77 0.29 6.76
N HIS A 87 -13.61 1.31 7.59
CA HIS A 87 -13.53 2.70 7.12
C HIS A 87 -12.31 2.99 6.26
N LEU A 88 -11.18 2.33 6.52
CA LEU A 88 -10.00 2.43 5.67
C LEU A 88 -10.30 1.90 4.26
N TRP A 89 -10.96 0.75 4.15
CA TRP A 89 -11.34 0.21 2.84
C TRP A 89 -12.37 1.08 2.11
N GLU A 90 -13.33 1.66 2.83
CA GLU A 90 -14.25 2.65 2.28
C GLU A 90 -13.50 3.86 1.74
N ALA A 91 -12.53 4.39 2.49
CA ALA A 91 -11.71 5.52 2.05
C ALA A 91 -10.84 5.17 0.85
N VAL A 92 -10.25 3.97 0.81
CA VAL A 92 -9.50 3.48 -0.34
C VAL A 92 -10.39 3.41 -1.57
N ALA A 93 -11.62 2.91 -1.45
CA ALA A 93 -12.56 2.85 -2.56
C ALA A 93 -12.96 4.25 -3.06
N LEU A 94 -13.19 5.19 -2.15
CA LEU A 94 -13.59 6.57 -2.50
C LEU A 94 -12.45 7.40 -3.10
N THR A 95 -11.22 7.15 -2.68
CA THR A 95 -10.02 7.85 -3.16
C THR A 95 -9.36 7.16 -4.35
N PHE A 96 -9.85 5.97 -4.73
CA PHE A 96 -9.32 5.25 -5.88
C PHE A 96 -9.55 6.07 -7.15
N PRO A 97 -8.54 6.22 -8.02
CA PRO A 97 -8.70 6.96 -9.27
C PRO A 97 -9.76 6.32 -10.15
N ALA A 98 -10.50 7.16 -10.89
CA ALA A 98 -11.41 6.69 -11.92
C ALA A 98 -10.65 5.82 -12.94
N GLU A 99 -11.33 4.81 -13.48
CA GLU A 99 -10.73 3.82 -14.40
C GLU A 99 -9.89 4.44 -15.52
N PRO A 100 -10.30 5.52 -16.21
CA PRO A 100 -9.47 6.11 -17.27
C PRO A 100 -8.13 6.66 -16.74
N ALA A 101 -8.16 7.36 -15.60
CA ALA A 101 -6.96 7.92 -14.99
C ALA A 101 -6.03 6.81 -14.48
N TRP A 102 -6.60 5.74 -13.93
CA TRP A 102 -5.85 4.57 -13.51
C TRP A 102 -5.18 3.86 -14.70
N ALA A 103 -5.92 3.64 -15.80
CA ALA A 103 -5.41 3.00 -17.01
C ALA A 103 -4.27 3.80 -17.64
N THR A 104 -4.39 5.12 -17.72
CA THR A 104 -3.31 6.01 -18.19
C THR A 104 -2.07 5.89 -17.31
N ALA A 105 -2.22 6.00 -15.99
CA ALA A 105 -1.08 5.89 -15.07
C ALA A 105 -0.37 4.52 -15.18
N LYS A 106 -1.11 3.44 -15.42
CA LYS A 106 -0.53 2.11 -15.67
C LYS A 106 0.21 2.03 -16.99
N GLY A 107 -0.32 2.63 -18.05
CA GLY A 107 0.37 2.75 -19.34
C GLY A 107 1.69 3.50 -19.23
N ASP A 108 1.68 4.66 -18.57
CA ASP A 108 2.87 5.48 -18.35
C ASP A 108 3.94 4.71 -17.54
N PHE A 109 3.51 3.98 -16.51
CA PHE A 109 4.42 3.15 -15.72
C PHE A 109 5.02 2.01 -16.56
N ALA A 110 4.22 1.34 -17.40
CA ALA A 110 4.73 0.30 -18.29
C ALA A 110 5.79 0.85 -19.26
N GLN A 111 5.54 2.02 -19.86
CA GLN A 111 6.50 2.68 -20.75
C GLN A 111 7.81 3.03 -20.03
N PHE A 112 7.73 3.54 -18.80
CA PHE A 112 8.90 3.83 -17.97
C PHE A 112 9.74 2.57 -17.71
N ILE A 113 9.10 1.45 -17.37
CA ILE A 113 9.78 0.17 -17.15
C ILE A 113 10.44 -0.35 -18.42
N SER A 114 9.74 -0.32 -19.56
CA SER A 114 10.31 -0.71 -20.85
C SER A 114 11.54 0.13 -21.20
N SER A 115 11.47 1.43 -20.96
CA SER A 115 12.59 2.36 -21.20
C SER A 115 13.80 2.04 -20.33
N GLN A 116 13.61 1.68 -19.06
CA GLN A 116 14.70 1.22 -18.19
C GLN A 116 15.31 -0.11 -18.66
N ALA A 117 14.49 -1.05 -19.11
CA ALA A 117 14.97 -2.32 -19.63
C ALA A 117 15.83 -2.13 -20.90
N ASP A 118 15.43 -1.23 -21.79
CA ASP A 118 16.19 -0.89 -22.99
C ASP A 118 17.53 -0.22 -22.66
N LEU A 119 17.57 0.68 -21.66
CA LEU A 119 18.83 1.26 -21.16
C LEU A 119 19.77 0.19 -20.60
N ILE A 120 19.25 -0.76 -19.83
CA ILE A 120 20.04 -1.87 -19.28
C ILE A 120 20.57 -2.75 -20.43
N ARG A 121 19.73 -3.08 -21.42
CA ARG A 121 20.14 -3.87 -22.59
C ARG A 121 21.25 -3.15 -23.38
N ALA A 122 21.07 -1.88 -23.70
CA ALA A 122 22.07 -1.08 -24.41
C ALA A 122 23.40 -1.02 -23.66
N ARG A 123 23.36 -0.90 -22.33
CA ARG A 123 24.57 -0.91 -21.49
C ARG A 123 25.29 -2.27 -21.52
N ILE A 124 24.54 -3.37 -21.47
CA ILE A 124 25.11 -4.73 -21.58
C ILE A 124 25.74 -4.95 -22.95
N GLU A 125 25.08 -4.51 -24.02
CA GLU A 125 25.58 -4.64 -25.39
C GLU A 125 26.85 -3.80 -25.61
N SER A 126 26.87 -2.55 -25.15
CA SER A 126 28.05 -1.69 -25.21
C SER A 126 29.25 -2.30 -24.49
N ASN A 127 29.05 -2.87 -23.29
CA ASN A 127 30.12 -3.49 -22.50
C ASN A 127 30.65 -4.81 -23.09
N LYS A 128 29.93 -5.43 -24.04
CA LYS A 128 30.40 -6.64 -24.75
C LYS A 128 31.16 -6.32 -26.04
N ALA A 129 31.07 -5.08 -26.51
CA ALA A 129 31.72 -4.62 -27.74
C ALA A 129 33.13 -4.04 -27.50
N GLU A 130 33.52 -3.85 -26.23
CA GLU A 130 34.91 -3.64 -25.76
C GLU A 130 35.58 -4.98 -25.44
#